data_AF-A0A2V6XT61-F1
#
_entry.id   AF-A0A2V6XT61-F1
#
_cell.length_a   1.000
_cell.length_b   1.000
_cell.length_c   1.000
_cell.angle_alpha   90.00
_cell.angle_beta   90.00
_cell.angle_gamma   90.00
#
_symmetry.space_group_name_H-M   'P 1'
#
loop_
_entity.id
_entity.type
_entity.pdbx_description
1 polymer ?
#
loop_
_entity_poly.entity_id
_entity_poly.type
_entity_poly.pdbx_seq_one_letter_code
_entity_poly.pdbx_strand_id
1 'polypeptide(L)'
;MRIVFWNIRAGGGVRVGRIAAQMARWAPDAVALCEFRATPPSLELARALAALGLGHQCTTAHPAQPSANRLFIAARWPLTRIRLRARCDDAVRLLLLASIEAPRPLTLGTMHVPNRVTGRKDLFYAAVLAMLSRWRRGPTVLLGDTNSGRPGIDEETPVFGPREDAWLTGLERSGWLDAFRLRHGMARAYTWYSPNGHNGFRIDQAFVNRELRSRLLDVRHDWGRRAGPRPPSDHAALLIDLHS
;
A
#
# COMPACT_ATOMS: atom_id res chain seq x y z
N MET A 1 -12.71 -7.42 9.57
CA MET A 1 -11.93 -7.61 8.34
C MET A 1 -10.53 -7.05 8.53
N ARG A 2 -9.48 -7.82 8.25
CA ARG A 2 -8.08 -7.36 8.28
C ARG A 2 -7.53 -7.15 6.87
N ILE A 3 -6.99 -5.96 6.62
CA ILE A 3 -6.27 -5.62 5.38
C ILE A 3 -4.78 -5.49 5.70
N VAL A 4 -3.93 -6.12 4.90
CA VAL A 4 -2.47 -6.00 5.01
C VAL A 4 -1.91 -5.39 3.74
N PHE A 5 -1.19 -4.29 3.88
CA PHE A 5 -0.35 -3.74 2.83
C PHE A 5 1.13 -3.99 3.11
N TRP A 6 1.90 -4.32 2.09
CA TRP A 6 3.36 -4.45 2.23
C TRP A 6 4.12 -4.14 0.94
N ASN A 7 5.13 -3.25 1.01
CA ASN A 7 6.19 -3.23 0.00
C ASN A 7 7.09 -4.46 0.21
N ILE A 8 7.01 -5.42 -0.72
CA ILE A 8 7.76 -6.68 -0.63
C ILE A 8 9.18 -6.61 -1.20
N ARG A 9 9.57 -5.43 -1.73
CA ARG A 9 10.83 -5.12 -2.38
C ARG A 9 11.17 -6.09 -3.53
N ALA A 10 11.18 -5.60 -4.75
CA ALA A 10 11.66 -6.33 -5.92
C ALA A 10 11.03 -7.73 -6.12
N GLY A 11 9.74 -7.89 -5.84
CA GLY A 11 9.00 -9.16 -5.99
C GLY A 11 9.29 -10.20 -4.91
N GLY A 12 9.91 -9.81 -3.79
CA GLY A 12 10.25 -10.70 -2.68
C GLY A 12 11.49 -11.57 -2.92
N GLY A 13 11.69 -12.07 -4.14
CA GLY A 13 12.85 -12.91 -4.50
C GLY A 13 12.99 -14.11 -3.57
N VAL A 14 14.20 -14.35 -3.04
CA VAL A 14 14.48 -15.44 -2.08
C VAL A 14 13.70 -15.35 -0.75
N ARG A 15 12.96 -14.25 -0.52
CA ARG A 15 12.23 -13.97 0.72
C ARG A 15 10.75 -14.39 0.64
N VAL A 16 10.28 -14.86 -0.51
CA VAL A 16 8.86 -15.21 -0.73
C VAL A 16 8.32 -16.19 0.31
N GLY A 17 9.06 -17.27 0.64
CA GLY A 17 8.64 -18.20 1.69
C GLY A 17 8.46 -17.53 3.05
N ARG A 18 9.35 -16.60 3.42
CA ARG A 18 9.24 -15.83 4.68
C ARG A 18 8.09 -14.83 4.66
N ILE A 19 7.87 -14.17 3.51
CA ILE A 19 6.76 -13.24 3.30
C ILE A 19 5.42 -13.99 3.41
N ALA A 20 5.29 -15.13 2.72
CA ALA A 20 4.09 -15.97 2.78
C ALA A 20 3.82 -16.48 4.20
N ALA A 21 4.84 -16.98 4.90
CA ALA A 21 4.70 -17.41 6.29
C ALA A 21 4.30 -16.25 7.22
N GLN A 22 4.77 -15.03 6.95
CA GLN A 22 4.35 -13.86 7.72
C GLN A 22 2.91 -13.46 7.43
N MET A 23 2.47 -13.52 6.18
CA MET A 23 1.08 -13.30 5.79
C MET A 23 0.15 -14.30 6.47
N ALA A 24 0.53 -15.59 6.52
CA ALA A 24 -0.24 -16.61 7.25
C ALA A 24 -0.41 -16.26 8.74
N ARG A 25 0.63 -15.74 9.40
CA ARG A 25 0.57 -15.32 10.81
C ARG A 25 -0.34 -14.12 11.04
N TRP A 26 -0.33 -13.15 10.14
CA TRP A 26 -1.20 -11.99 10.26
C TRP A 26 -2.66 -12.31 9.92
N ALA A 27 -2.91 -13.41 9.20
CA ALA A 27 -4.22 -13.90 8.79
C ALA A 27 -5.10 -12.81 8.15
N PRO A 28 -4.64 -12.16 7.06
CA PRO A 28 -5.41 -11.13 6.37
C PRO A 28 -6.65 -11.71 5.69
N ASP A 29 -7.68 -10.87 5.57
CA ASP A 29 -8.82 -11.09 4.69
C ASP A 29 -8.64 -10.46 3.31
N ALA A 30 -7.81 -9.42 3.23
CA ALA A 30 -7.33 -8.84 1.98
C ALA A 30 -5.86 -8.40 2.10
N VAL A 31 -5.15 -8.51 0.99
CA VAL A 31 -3.73 -8.17 0.87
C VAL A 31 -3.55 -7.22 -0.31
N ALA A 32 -2.70 -6.21 -0.12
CA ALA A 32 -2.20 -5.37 -1.19
C ALA A 32 -0.67 -5.33 -1.14
N LEU A 33 0.00 -5.49 -2.28
CA LEU A 33 1.45 -5.48 -2.36
C LEU A 33 1.90 -4.46 -3.40
N CYS A 34 2.97 -3.73 -3.08
CA CYS A 34 3.75 -3.00 -4.08
C CYS A 34 5.13 -3.60 -4.25
N GLU A 35 5.78 -3.20 -5.35
CA GLU A 35 6.95 -3.88 -5.90
C GLU A 35 6.70 -5.37 -6.19
N PHE A 36 5.44 -5.74 -6.43
CA PHE A 36 5.11 -7.01 -7.03
C PHE A 36 5.62 -7.05 -8.47
N ARG A 37 5.89 -8.25 -8.99
CA ARG A 37 6.53 -8.47 -10.30
C ARG A 37 5.87 -9.67 -10.99
N ALA A 38 6.08 -9.88 -12.28
CA ALA A 38 5.66 -11.12 -12.95
C ALA A 38 6.83 -12.13 -13.06
N THR A 39 7.66 -12.20 -12.02
CA THR A 39 8.75 -13.19 -11.90
C THR A 39 8.28 -14.44 -11.18
N PRO A 40 8.97 -15.60 -11.32
CA PRO A 40 8.58 -16.83 -10.65
C PRO A 40 8.37 -16.69 -9.12
N PRO A 41 9.24 -15.99 -8.35
CA PRO A 41 9.00 -15.78 -6.93
C PRO A 41 7.69 -15.03 -6.62
N SER A 42 7.38 -13.96 -7.35
CA SER A 42 6.12 -13.24 -7.15
C SER A 42 4.89 -14.10 -7.47
N LEU A 43 4.98 -14.94 -8.51
CA LEU A 43 3.91 -15.87 -8.88
C LEU A 43 3.75 -17.00 -7.85
N GLU A 44 4.85 -17.45 -7.23
CA GLU A 44 4.81 -18.36 -6.08
C GLU A 44 4.13 -17.70 -4.88
N LEU A 45 4.44 -16.43 -4.58
CA LEU A 45 3.77 -15.70 -3.52
C LEU A 45 2.26 -15.58 -3.77
N ALA A 46 1.85 -15.28 -5.00
CA ALA A 46 0.44 -15.21 -5.37
C ALA A 46 -0.28 -16.56 -5.15
N ARG A 47 0.37 -17.68 -5.52
CA ARG A 47 -0.14 -19.04 -5.27
C ARG A 47 -0.22 -19.35 -3.77
N ALA A 48 0.78 -18.97 -3.00
CA ALA A 48 0.78 -19.14 -1.54
C ALA A 48 -0.36 -18.35 -0.88
N LEU A 49 -0.61 -17.10 -1.31
CA LEU A 49 -1.75 -16.31 -0.83
C LEU A 49 -3.10 -16.95 -1.21
N ALA A 50 -3.21 -17.50 -2.42
CA ALA A 50 -4.42 -18.24 -2.82
C ALA A 50 -4.66 -19.46 -1.91
N ALA A 51 -3.60 -20.21 -1.57
CA ALA A 51 -3.69 -21.33 -0.63
C ALA A 51 -4.07 -20.91 0.80
N LEU A 52 -3.83 -19.66 1.19
CA LEU A 52 -4.31 -19.06 2.44
C LEU A 52 -5.78 -18.58 2.37
N GLY A 53 -6.48 -18.85 1.26
CA GLY A 53 -7.86 -18.45 1.04
C GLY A 53 -8.03 -17.08 0.38
N LEU A 54 -6.95 -16.43 -0.09
CA LEU A 54 -7.01 -15.17 -0.82
C LEU A 54 -7.00 -15.42 -2.34
N GLY A 55 -7.99 -16.20 -2.79
CA GLY A 55 -8.04 -16.71 -4.17
C GLY A 55 -8.48 -15.67 -5.21
N HIS A 56 -9.16 -14.60 -4.81
CA HIS A 56 -9.59 -13.56 -5.73
C HIS A 56 -8.47 -12.52 -5.86
N GLN A 57 -7.87 -12.41 -7.04
CA GLN A 57 -6.62 -11.65 -7.22
C GLN A 57 -6.67 -10.76 -8.47
N CYS A 58 -6.03 -9.59 -8.41
CA CYS A 58 -5.73 -8.80 -9.59
C CYS A 58 -4.38 -8.08 -9.46
N THR A 59 -3.76 -7.77 -10.60
CA THR A 59 -2.42 -7.16 -10.63
C THR A 59 -2.24 -6.22 -11.81
N THR A 60 -1.28 -5.29 -11.68
CA THR A 60 -0.72 -4.52 -12.80
C THR A 60 0.56 -5.14 -13.36
N ALA A 61 1.03 -6.26 -12.78
CA ALA A 61 2.16 -7.02 -13.29
C ALA A 61 1.87 -7.57 -14.69
N HIS A 62 2.87 -7.47 -15.56
CA HIS A 62 2.73 -7.82 -16.96
C HIS A 62 3.82 -8.80 -17.38
N PRO A 63 3.49 -9.97 -17.98
CA PRO A 63 4.48 -10.98 -18.37
C PRO A 63 5.56 -10.47 -19.32
N ALA A 64 5.24 -9.54 -20.22
CA ALA A 64 6.22 -8.93 -21.12
C ALA A 64 7.25 -8.01 -20.42
N GLN A 65 7.02 -7.63 -19.16
CA GLN A 65 7.95 -6.84 -18.35
C GLN A 65 8.07 -7.47 -16.95
N PRO A 66 8.61 -8.70 -16.86
CA PRO A 66 8.45 -9.51 -15.66
C PRO A 66 9.14 -8.90 -14.45
N SER A 67 10.26 -8.20 -14.64
CA SER A 67 11.04 -7.57 -13.57
C SER A 67 10.53 -6.19 -13.15
N ALA A 68 9.52 -5.63 -13.83
CA ALA A 68 9.02 -4.29 -13.50
C ALA A 68 8.21 -4.30 -12.20
N ASN A 69 8.50 -3.34 -11.31
CA ASN A 69 7.73 -3.14 -10.09
C ASN A 69 6.30 -2.69 -10.41
N ARG A 70 5.35 -3.42 -9.83
CA ARG A 70 3.90 -3.36 -10.09
C ARG A 70 3.14 -3.64 -8.79
N LEU A 71 1.82 -3.67 -8.91
CA LEU A 71 0.90 -3.77 -7.79
C LEU A 71 0.10 -5.06 -7.85
N PHE A 72 -0.28 -5.57 -6.69
CA PHE A 72 -1.09 -6.78 -6.56
C PHE A 72 -2.10 -6.61 -5.44
N ILE A 73 -3.33 -7.07 -5.67
CA ILE A 73 -4.38 -7.17 -4.64
C ILE A 73 -4.88 -8.61 -4.63
N ALA A 74 -5.06 -9.17 -3.44
CA ALA A 74 -5.76 -10.43 -3.21
C ALA A 74 -6.79 -10.28 -2.09
N ALA A 75 -7.90 -11.01 -2.16
CA ALA A 75 -8.93 -11.01 -1.14
C ALA A 75 -9.59 -12.39 -0.99
N ARG A 76 -10.20 -12.61 0.18
CA ARG A 76 -11.03 -13.78 0.48
C ARG A 76 -12.33 -13.81 -0.33
N TRP A 77 -12.85 -12.64 -0.68
CA TRP A 77 -14.12 -12.47 -1.41
C TRP A 77 -13.88 -12.06 -2.86
N PRO A 78 -14.88 -12.27 -3.75
CA PRO A 78 -14.83 -11.77 -5.11
C PRO A 78 -14.39 -10.31 -5.17
N LEU A 79 -13.48 -10.03 -6.10
CA LEU A 79 -13.03 -8.68 -6.37
C LEU A 79 -13.16 -8.35 -7.85
N THR A 80 -13.54 -7.10 -8.12
CA THR A 80 -13.62 -6.55 -9.47
C THR A 80 -12.66 -5.38 -9.60
N ARG A 81 -11.69 -5.50 -10.50
CA ARG A 81 -10.72 -4.43 -10.78
C ARG A 81 -11.44 -3.22 -11.37
N ILE A 82 -11.25 -2.06 -10.73
CA ILE A 82 -11.78 -0.78 -11.22
C ILE A 82 -10.77 -0.19 -12.20
N ARG A 83 -11.20 0.00 -13.44
CA ARG A 83 -10.36 0.64 -14.48
C ARG A 83 -10.50 2.15 -14.39
N LEU A 84 -9.40 2.82 -14.08
CA LEU A 84 -9.31 4.28 -14.16
C LEU A 84 -9.04 4.69 -15.61
N ARG A 85 -9.68 5.77 -16.06
CA ARG A 85 -9.18 6.52 -17.21
C ARG A 85 -7.91 7.23 -16.76
N ALA A 86 -6.77 6.59 -16.96
CA ALA A 86 -5.51 7.12 -16.48
C ALA A 86 -5.12 8.37 -17.28
N ARG A 87 -4.67 9.40 -16.56
CA ARG A 87 -4.16 10.65 -17.14
C ARG A 87 -2.66 10.61 -17.40
N CYS A 88 -1.96 9.63 -16.80
CA CYS A 88 -0.57 9.37 -17.07
C CYS A 88 -0.30 7.87 -17.03
N ASP A 89 0.77 7.52 -17.70
CA ASP A 89 1.23 6.18 -17.97
C ASP A 89 1.59 5.42 -16.67
N ASP A 90 2.10 6.14 -15.68
CA ASP A 90 2.40 5.60 -14.35
C ASP A 90 1.14 5.32 -13.52
N ALA A 91 0.08 6.11 -13.64
CA ALA A 91 -1.17 5.83 -12.94
C ALA A 91 -1.78 4.49 -13.37
N VAL A 92 -1.58 4.06 -14.63
CA VAL A 92 -2.00 2.72 -15.09
C VAL A 92 -1.22 1.60 -14.39
N ARG A 93 0.06 1.85 -14.08
CA ARG A 93 1.03 0.85 -13.63
C ARG A 93 1.16 0.77 -12.11
N LEU A 94 1.06 1.92 -11.45
CA LEU A 94 1.40 2.16 -10.05
C LEU A 94 0.22 2.66 -9.22
N LEU A 95 -1.00 2.55 -9.74
CA LEU A 95 -2.25 2.66 -8.98
C LEU A 95 -3.20 1.52 -9.41
N LEU A 96 -3.66 0.74 -8.42
CA LEU A 96 -4.56 -0.38 -8.63
C LEU A 96 -5.72 -0.29 -7.66
N LEU A 97 -6.94 -0.39 -8.17
CA LEU A 97 -8.18 -0.34 -7.39
C LEU A 97 -9.01 -1.59 -7.66
N ALA A 98 -9.60 -2.15 -6.62
CA ALA A 98 -10.56 -3.24 -6.72
C ALA A 98 -11.73 -3.02 -5.75
N SER A 99 -12.94 -3.26 -6.23
CA SER A 99 -14.12 -3.42 -5.36
C SER A 99 -14.11 -4.82 -4.79
N ILE A 100 -14.25 -4.98 -3.47
CA ILE A 100 -14.28 -6.27 -2.78
C ILE A 100 -15.68 -6.52 -2.24
N GLU A 101 -16.26 -7.67 -2.61
CA GLU A 101 -17.61 -8.11 -2.23
C GLU A 101 -17.61 -8.83 -0.87
N ALA A 102 -16.96 -8.22 0.12
CA ALA A 102 -16.99 -8.68 1.52
C ALA A 102 -18.40 -8.47 2.13
N PRO A 103 -18.73 -9.10 3.29
CA PRO A 103 -20.01 -8.90 3.98
C PRO A 103 -20.39 -7.43 4.15
N ARG A 104 -19.40 -6.58 4.42
CA ARG A 104 -19.48 -5.12 4.24
C ARG A 104 -18.58 -4.70 3.08
N PRO A 105 -19.13 -4.46 1.87
CA PRO A 105 -18.34 -4.11 0.71
C PRO A 105 -17.51 -2.85 0.90
N LEU A 106 -16.35 -2.82 0.24
CA LEU A 106 -15.46 -1.65 0.19
C LEU A 106 -14.59 -1.68 -1.07
N THR A 107 -14.04 -0.52 -1.42
CA THR A 107 -12.99 -0.42 -2.44
C THR A 107 -11.62 -0.41 -1.77
N LEU A 108 -10.72 -1.28 -2.24
CA LEU A 108 -9.32 -1.31 -1.85
C LEU A 108 -8.47 -0.75 -2.99
N GLY A 109 -7.75 0.32 -2.69
CA GLY A 109 -6.74 0.91 -3.56
C GLY A 109 -5.34 0.68 -3.02
N THR A 110 -4.41 0.32 -3.91
CA THR A 110 -2.98 0.30 -3.62
C THR A 110 -2.22 1.17 -4.60
N MET A 111 -1.22 1.89 -4.11
CA MET A 111 -0.33 2.71 -4.93
C MET A 111 1.14 2.44 -4.63
N HIS A 112 1.99 2.81 -5.59
CA HIS A 112 3.44 2.90 -5.40
C HIS A 112 3.90 4.19 -6.05
N VAL A 113 3.92 5.27 -5.27
CA VAL A 113 4.26 6.59 -5.79
C VAL A 113 5.72 6.58 -6.25
N PRO A 114 6.04 7.09 -7.45
CA PRO A 114 7.42 7.17 -7.92
C PRO A 114 8.32 7.96 -6.95
N ASN A 115 9.54 7.48 -6.74
CA ASN A 115 10.53 8.21 -5.96
C ASN A 115 10.87 9.55 -6.62
N ARG A 116 11.21 10.56 -5.80
CA ARG A 116 11.53 11.93 -6.24
C ARG A 116 12.58 11.97 -7.35
N VAL A 117 13.61 11.13 -7.28
CA VAL A 117 14.70 11.10 -8.27
C VAL A 117 14.24 10.75 -9.69
N THR A 118 13.04 10.20 -9.85
CA THR A 118 12.51 9.81 -11.16
C THR A 118 11.89 10.96 -11.95
N GLY A 119 11.62 12.12 -11.32
CA GLY A 119 10.91 13.24 -11.94
C GLY A 119 9.42 13.00 -12.24
N ARG A 120 8.88 11.81 -11.95
CA ARG A 120 7.49 11.41 -12.29
C ARG A 120 6.48 11.63 -11.16
N LYS A 121 6.97 12.01 -9.97
CA LYS A 121 6.20 12.09 -8.73
C LYS A 121 5.05 13.10 -8.80
N ASP A 122 5.30 14.30 -9.34
CA ASP A 122 4.30 15.37 -9.40
C ASP A 122 3.11 15.04 -10.30
N LEU A 123 3.36 14.43 -11.47
CA LEU A 123 2.29 13.96 -12.36
C LEU A 123 1.46 12.86 -11.71
N PHE A 124 2.10 11.98 -10.93
CA PHE A 124 1.40 10.93 -10.18
C PHE A 124 0.52 11.53 -9.07
N TYR A 125 1.05 12.48 -8.30
CA TYR A 125 0.29 13.22 -7.30
C TYR A 125 -0.95 13.88 -7.88
N ALA A 126 -0.79 14.62 -8.98
CA ALA A 126 -1.90 15.28 -9.66
C ALA A 126 -2.94 14.27 -10.16
N ALA A 127 -2.51 13.12 -10.68
CA ALA A 127 -3.42 12.05 -11.12
C ALA A 127 -4.22 11.47 -9.93
N VAL A 128 -3.59 11.23 -8.78
CA VAL A 128 -4.28 10.74 -7.57
C VAL A 128 -5.28 11.78 -7.07
N LEU A 129 -4.89 13.05 -6.89
CA LEU A 129 -5.80 14.10 -6.42
C LEU A 129 -6.99 14.31 -7.38
N ALA A 130 -6.75 14.29 -8.69
CA ALA A 130 -7.81 14.41 -9.68
C ALA A 130 -8.78 13.21 -9.66
N MET A 131 -8.29 12.00 -9.37
CA MET A 131 -9.15 10.83 -9.18
C MET A 131 -10.01 10.98 -7.92
N LEU A 132 -9.39 11.38 -6.80
CA LEU A 132 -10.05 11.46 -5.51
C LEU A 132 -11.10 12.58 -5.43
N SER A 133 -10.88 13.72 -6.09
CA SER A 133 -11.86 14.82 -6.15
C SER A 133 -13.16 14.41 -6.87
N ARG A 134 -13.06 13.46 -7.80
CA ARG A 134 -14.18 12.88 -8.55
C ARG A 134 -14.70 11.59 -7.92
N TRP A 135 -14.17 11.19 -6.77
CA TRP A 135 -14.59 9.96 -6.12
C TRP A 135 -16.02 10.09 -5.61
N ARG A 136 -16.89 9.19 -6.08
CA ARG A 136 -18.30 9.07 -5.68
C ARG A 136 -18.66 7.64 -5.31
N ARG A 137 -17.67 6.77 -5.14
CA ARG A 137 -17.87 5.39 -4.68
C ARG A 137 -17.89 5.38 -3.16
N GLY A 138 -18.44 4.30 -2.60
CA GLY A 138 -18.65 4.14 -1.17
C GLY A 138 -17.37 3.97 -0.33
N PRO A 139 -17.44 3.23 0.79
CA PRO A 139 -16.31 3.02 1.70
C PRO A 139 -15.04 2.59 0.97
N THR A 140 -13.96 3.36 1.13
CA THR A 140 -12.71 3.15 0.41
C THR A 140 -11.50 3.39 1.29
N VAL A 141 -10.52 2.49 1.18
CA VAL A 141 -9.15 2.71 1.66
C VAL A 141 -8.22 2.74 0.46
N LEU A 142 -7.39 3.79 0.42
CA LEU A 142 -6.30 3.92 -0.54
C LEU A 142 -5.00 3.88 0.25
N LEU A 143 -4.19 2.84 0.04
CA LEU A 143 -2.96 2.60 0.79
C LEU A 143 -1.77 2.39 -0.14
N GLY A 144 -0.56 2.39 0.38
CA GLY A 144 0.62 2.16 -0.44
C GLY A 144 1.91 2.72 0.12
N ASP A 145 2.99 2.43 -0.60
CA ASP A 145 4.24 3.15 -0.47
C ASP A 145 4.09 4.46 -1.23
N THR A 146 3.98 5.55 -0.47
CA THR A 146 3.77 6.89 -1.01
C THR A 146 5.10 7.57 -1.34
N ASN A 147 6.26 7.00 -0.96
CA ASN A 147 7.55 7.68 -1.03
C ASN A 147 7.49 9.12 -0.46
N SER A 148 6.59 9.38 0.49
CA SER A 148 6.20 10.73 0.96
C SER A 148 5.87 10.70 2.43
N GLY A 149 6.10 11.83 3.11
CA GLY A 149 5.74 12.01 4.51
C GLY A 149 5.66 13.49 4.85
N ARG A 150 5.13 13.78 6.02
CA ARG A 150 5.10 15.13 6.58
C ARG A 150 6.48 15.51 7.14
N PRO A 151 7.03 16.69 6.77
CA PRO A 151 8.29 17.18 7.30
C PRO A 151 8.30 17.21 8.83
N GLY A 152 9.43 16.85 9.44
CA GLY A 152 9.64 16.87 10.89
C GLY A 152 8.95 15.77 11.72
N ILE A 153 8.00 15.03 11.16
CA ILE A 153 7.25 13.98 11.90
C ILE A 153 7.32 12.60 11.26
N ASP A 154 7.40 12.53 9.92
CA ASP A 154 7.48 11.26 9.18
C ASP A 154 8.91 10.91 8.76
N GLU A 155 9.90 11.64 9.25
CA GLU A 155 11.32 11.48 8.89
C GLU A 155 12.22 11.60 10.12
N GLU A 156 13.35 10.88 10.10
CA GLU A 156 14.47 11.08 11.04
C GLU A 156 15.48 12.11 10.53
N THR A 157 15.65 12.17 9.21
CA THR A 157 16.51 13.16 8.53
C THR A 157 15.65 13.99 7.58
N PRO A 158 15.78 15.34 7.57
CA PRO A 158 15.01 16.20 6.68
C PRO A 158 15.21 15.86 5.20
N VAL A 159 14.17 15.30 4.57
CA VAL A 159 14.13 14.96 3.14
C VAL A 159 12.81 15.38 2.51
N PHE A 160 11.71 15.37 3.26
CA PHE A 160 10.41 15.82 2.79
C PHE A 160 10.34 17.34 2.77
N GLY A 161 9.69 17.87 1.73
CA GLY A 161 9.56 19.31 1.53
C GLY A 161 8.11 19.75 1.33
N PRO A 162 7.92 21.01 0.89
CA PRO A 162 6.60 21.58 0.66
C PRO A 162 5.75 20.80 -0.34
N ARG A 163 6.36 20.05 -1.27
CA ARG A 163 5.64 19.26 -2.28
C ARG A 163 4.93 18.06 -1.66
N GLU A 164 5.64 17.26 -0.87
CA GLU A 164 5.06 16.13 -0.14
C GLU A 164 3.97 16.59 0.82
N ASP A 165 4.23 17.66 1.56
CA ASP A 165 3.26 18.20 2.53
C ASP A 165 2.00 18.75 1.84
N ALA A 166 2.15 19.45 0.71
CA ALA A 166 1.02 19.94 -0.07
C ALA A 166 0.16 18.79 -0.62
N TRP A 167 0.78 17.68 -1.06
CA TRP A 167 0.04 16.52 -1.54
C TRP A 167 -0.75 15.84 -0.41
N LEU A 168 -0.11 15.58 0.74
CA LEU A 168 -0.77 14.99 1.91
C LEU A 168 -1.91 15.87 2.43
N THR A 169 -1.69 17.19 2.47
CA THR A 169 -2.72 18.18 2.81
C THR A 169 -3.84 18.20 1.78
N GLY A 170 -3.54 18.01 0.50
CA GLY A 170 -4.53 17.89 -0.58
C GLY A 170 -5.43 16.66 -0.43
N LEU A 171 -4.87 15.51 0.01
CA LEU A 171 -5.65 14.32 0.34
C LEU A 171 -6.62 14.59 1.49
N GLU A 172 -6.13 15.19 2.57
CA GLU A 172 -6.95 15.50 3.75
C GLU A 172 -8.08 16.47 3.43
N ARG A 173 -7.79 17.56 2.70
CA ARG A 173 -8.79 18.53 2.22
C ARG A 173 -9.82 17.89 1.31
N SER A 174 -9.45 16.84 0.58
CA SER A 174 -10.37 16.06 -0.26
C SER A 174 -11.16 15.02 0.55
N GLY A 175 -11.03 14.98 1.87
CA GLY A 175 -11.75 14.06 2.76
C GLY A 175 -11.10 12.69 2.93
N TRP A 176 -9.85 12.52 2.50
CA TRP A 176 -9.06 11.29 2.63
C TRP A 176 -8.03 11.45 3.75
N LEU A 177 -8.33 10.89 4.92
CA LEU A 177 -7.52 11.09 6.11
C LEU A 177 -6.55 9.93 6.32
N ASP A 178 -5.34 10.23 6.78
CA ASP A 178 -4.34 9.24 7.17
C ASP A 178 -4.86 8.42 8.36
N ALA A 179 -5.11 7.13 8.14
CA ALA A 179 -5.64 6.21 9.14
C ALA A 179 -4.74 6.13 10.37
N PHE A 180 -3.42 6.12 10.19
CA PHE A 180 -2.46 6.06 11.29
C PHE A 180 -2.61 7.29 12.19
N ARG A 181 -2.72 8.47 11.57
CA ARG A 181 -2.91 9.74 12.29
C ARG A 181 -4.27 9.82 12.98
N LEU A 182 -5.31 9.23 12.40
CA LEU A 182 -6.63 9.13 13.05
C LEU A 182 -6.60 8.31 14.35
N ARG A 183 -5.74 7.28 14.45
CA ARG A 183 -5.67 6.40 15.61
C ARG A 183 -4.59 6.79 16.62
N HIS A 184 -3.46 7.29 16.14
CA HIS A 184 -2.25 7.52 16.94
C HIS A 184 -1.85 9.00 17.01
N GLY A 185 -2.66 9.91 16.46
CA GLY A 185 -2.37 11.34 16.46
C GLY A 185 -1.01 11.64 15.84
N MET A 186 -0.20 12.44 16.55
CA MET A 186 1.12 12.87 16.09
C MET A 186 2.27 11.93 16.52
N ALA A 187 1.98 10.68 16.89
CA ALA A 187 3.02 9.71 17.21
C ALA A 187 4.01 9.52 16.05
N ARG A 188 5.31 9.43 16.33
CA ARG A 188 6.32 9.09 15.33
C ARG A 188 6.34 7.58 15.14
N ALA A 189 6.37 7.14 13.88
CA ALA A 189 6.54 5.75 13.49
C ALA A 189 7.30 5.74 12.18
N TYR A 190 8.09 4.70 11.93
CA TYR A 190 8.87 4.56 10.71
C TYR A 190 8.53 3.22 10.07
N THR A 191 8.31 3.26 8.77
CA THR A 191 7.90 2.10 7.98
C THR A 191 8.98 1.66 7.03
N TRP A 192 9.98 2.48 6.76
CA TRP A 192 11.11 2.12 5.94
C TRP A 192 12.41 2.62 6.57
N TYR A 193 13.46 1.80 6.53
CA TYR A 193 14.82 2.20 6.89
C TYR A 193 15.75 1.95 5.71
N SER A 194 16.60 2.94 5.44
CA SER A 194 17.69 2.79 4.47
C SER A 194 18.52 1.55 4.75
N PRO A 195 18.75 0.66 3.76
CA PRO A 195 19.64 -0.49 3.93
C PRO A 195 21.07 -0.13 4.33
N ASN A 196 21.48 1.11 4.07
CA ASN A 196 22.85 1.62 4.23
C ASN A 196 22.96 2.77 5.25
N GLY A 197 21.91 3.08 6.02
CA GLY A 197 21.94 4.21 6.96
C GLY A 197 20.91 4.14 8.08
N HIS A 198 21.09 4.97 9.10
CA HIS A 198 20.18 5.10 10.25
C HIS A 198 19.10 6.16 10.00
N ASN A 199 18.43 6.08 8.84
CA ASN A 199 17.43 7.06 8.42
C ASN A 199 16.10 6.37 8.16
N GLY A 200 15.19 6.50 9.11
CA GLY A 200 13.82 6.01 9.09
C GLY A 200 12.84 7.02 8.51
N PHE A 201 11.87 6.51 7.74
CA PHE A 201 10.79 7.30 7.17
C PHE A 201 9.44 6.58 7.28
N ARG A 202 8.34 7.33 7.44
CA ARG A 202 6.97 6.82 7.42
C ARG A 202 6.35 7.04 6.04
N ILE A 203 6.62 6.12 5.12
CA ILE A 203 6.20 6.23 3.71
C ILE A 203 5.15 5.20 3.32
N ASP A 204 4.84 4.23 4.19
CA ASP A 204 3.78 3.25 3.99
C ASP A 204 2.53 3.71 4.74
N GLN A 205 1.57 4.26 4.00
CA GLN A 205 0.42 5.00 4.54
C GLN A 205 -0.90 4.43 4.03
N ALA A 206 -1.98 4.66 4.78
CA ALA A 206 -3.36 4.36 4.36
C ALA A 206 -4.25 5.58 4.56
N PHE A 207 -4.98 5.94 3.52
CA PHE A 207 -5.92 7.04 3.51
C PHE A 207 -7.34 6.49 3.39
N VAL A 208 -8.20 6.86 4.33
CA VAL A 208 -9.59 6.40 4.40
C VAL A 208 -10.55 7.54 4.08
N ASN A 209 -11.55 7.27 3.23
CA ASN A 209 -12.60 8.23 2.96
C ASN A 209 -13.62 8.29 4.11
N ARG A 210 -14.47 9.33 4.12
CA ARG A 210 -15.49 9.56 5.18
C ARG A 210 -16.32 8.32 5.51
N GLU A 211 -16.75 7.57 4.50
CA GLU A 211 -17.63 6.41 4.66
C GLU A 211 -16.95 5.19 5.31
N LEU A 212 -15.62 5.09 5.20
CA LEU A 212 -14.87 3.99 5.82
C LEU A 212 -14.41 4.31 7.25
N ARG A 213 -14.34 5.59 7.64
CA ARG A 213 -13.78 6.01 8.95
C ARG A 213 -14.45 5.34 10.14
N SER A 214 -15.78 5.23 10.14
CA SER A 214 -16.53 4.60 11.24
C SER A 214 -16.29 3.09 11.34
N ARG A 215 -15.71 2.46 10.30
CA ARG A 215 -15.34 1.05 10.33
C ARG A 215 -13.91 0.83 10.84
N LEU A 216 -13.08 1.87 10.93
CA LEU A 216 -11.67 1.74 11.32
C LEU A 216 -11.55 1.37 12.81
N LEU A 217 -11.09 0.16 13.08
CA LEU A 217 -10.85 -0.35 14.44
C LEU A 217 -9.44 -0.03 14.90
N ASP A 218 -8.46 -0.42 14.10
CA ASP A 218 -7.04 -0.24 14.42
C ASP A 218 -6.21 -0.10 13.14
N VAL A 219 -5.03 0.47 13.29
CA VAL A 219 -4.01 0.55 12.26
C VAL A 219 -2.64 0.49 12.92
N ARG A 220 -1.75 -0.34 12.39
CA ARG A 220 -0.41 -0.47 12.96
C ARG A 220 0.61 -0.88 11.90
N HIS A 221 1.85 -0.51 12.17
CA HIS A 221 3.00 -0.97 11.38
C HIS A 221 3.65 -2.17 12.06
N ASP A 222 4.00 -3.19 11.28
CA ASP A 222 4.60 -4.44 11.78
C ASP A 222 5.74 -4.89 10.86
N TRP A 223 6.94 -5.03 11.43
CA TRP A 223 8.15 -5.45 10.69
C TRP A 223 8.18 -6.94 10.34
N GLY A 224 7.21 -7.71 10.84
CA GLY A 224 7.16 -9.15 10.73
C GLY A 224 8.20 -9.84 11.60
N ARG A 225 8.08 -11.17 11.71
CA ARG A 225 9.05 -11.97 12.46
C ARG A 225 10.39 -11.98 11.74
N ARG A 226 11.45 -11.67 12.49
CA ARG A 226 12.83 -11.85 12.06
C ARG A 226 13.16 -13.35 12.06
N ALA A 227 13.81 -13.81 11.01
CA ALA A 227 14.36 -15.16 10.88
C ALA A 227 15.87 -15.06 10.54
N GLY A 228 16.56 -14.15 11.22
CA GLY A 228 17.93 -13.73 10.94
C GLY A 228 18.17 -12.26 11.31
N PRO A 229 19.32 -11.67 10.93
CA PRO A 229 19.68 -10.30 11.34
C PRO A 229 18.81 -9.22 10.68
N ARG A 230 18.08 -9.53 9.61
CA ARG A 230 17.27 -8.58 8.85
C ARG A 230 15.80 -9.02 8.73
N PRO A 231 14.84 -8.07 8.76
CA PRO A 231 13.43 -8.34 8.49
C PRO A 231 13.22 -8.86 7.05
N PRO A 232 12.04 -9.45 6.74
CA PRO A 232 11.72 -9.95 5.40
C PRO A 232 11.65 -8.83 4.34
N SER A 233 11.38 -7.60 4.75
CA SER A 233 11.45 -6.41 3.91
C SER A 233 12.12 -5.28 4.70
N ASP A 234 12.73 -4.35 3.98
CA ASP A 234 13.15 -3.04 4.50
C ASP A 234 11.95 -2.12 4.79
N HIS A 235 10.75 -2.56 4.43
CA HIS A 235 9.50 -1.96 4.84
C HIS A 235 8.78 -2.76 5.95
N ALA A 236 8.15 -2.06 6.89
CA ALA A 236 7.11 -2.58 7.76
C ALA A 236 5.82 -2.75 6.97
N ALA A 237 5.07 -3.82 7.25
CA ALA A 237 3.72 -3.97 6.73
C ALA A 237 2.77 -3.01 7.46
N LEU A 238 1.77 -2.51 6.75
CA LEU A 238 0.67 -1.72 7.28
C LEU A 238 -0.54 -2.64 7.46
N LEU A 239 -0.96 -2.82 8.71
CA LEU A 239 -2.11 -3.63 9.08
C LEU A 239 -3.26 -2.70 9.43
N ILE A 240 -4.43 -2.95 8.84
CA ILE A 240 -5.65 -2.16 9.05
C ILE A 240 -6.75 -3.13 9.45
N ASP A 241 -7.31 -2.94 10.64
CA ASP A 241 -8.44 -3.71 11.12
C ASP A 241 -9.72 -2.88 10.99
N LEU A 242 -10.75 -3.50 10.41
CA LEU A 242 -12.05 -2.89 10.13
C LEU A 242 -13.17 -3.71 10.77
N HIS A 243 -14.24 -3.05 11.23
CA HIS A 243 -15.50 -3.71 11.54
C HIS A 243 -16.05 -4.42 10.30
N SER A 244 -16.19 -5.74 10.43
CA SER A 244 -16.77 -6.64 9.42
C SER A 244 -18.26 -6.39 9.21
#